data_AF-A0A495IYH8-F1
#
_entry.id   AF-A0A495IYH8-F1
#
_cell.length_a   1.000
_cell.length_b   1.000
_cell.length_c   1.000
_cell.angle_alpha   90.00
_cell.angle_beta   90.00
_cell.angle_gamma   90.00
#
_symmetry.space_group_name_H-M   'P 1'
#
loop_
_entity.id
_entity.type
_entity.pdbx_description
1 polymer ?
#
loop_
_entity_poly.entity_id
_entity_poly.type
_entity_poly.pdbx_seq_one_letter_code
_entity_poly.pdbx_strand_id
1 'polypeptide(L)'
;MKKKGLLFLLLIACIVPKLRAQGLAADTAFRFTHRISRSVNNWIVFPKQADIDAYPFGYLYIDPSSGFVFNLEGFFKTDGRGRFIRIKQKINEATHQRYMLKRGAQKTLVAIINSDHNEELDIYPRPAWFDNYNTYTDTLVHCIDWAKAYNDIKDGEMAVAILKAPYKITPHAPGLELELARAYNGVKRFDDAIKVAEAALLYNYGEPLLYKELGFAQLSKGRLNEALDTFNAGIKLCDRTQAEEKAEMAMNMAITYRSKNDKQNYLEWMDFARAWAPHDSEVADMLNDM
;
A
#
# COMPACT_ATOMS: atom_id res chain seq x y z
N MET A 1 -5.61 -8.21 33.63
CA MET A 1 -5.98 -9.19 32.59
C MET A 1 -5.93 -8.52 31.22
N LYS A 2 -4.86 -8.76 30.45
CA LYS A 2 -4.68 -8.24 29.09
C LYS A 2 -5.60 -9.03 28.14
N LYS A 3 -6.69 -8.41 27.66
CA LYS A 3 -7.43 -8.97 26.53
C LYS A 3 -6.60 -8.75 25.27
N LYS A 4 -5.97 -9.82 24.79
CA LYS A 4 -5.36 -9.88 23.46
C LYS A 4 -6.47 -9.62 22.44
N GLY A 5 -6.51 -8.42 21.86
CA GLY A 5 -7.29 -8.18 20.66
C GLY A 5 -6.71 -9.08 19.57
N LEU A 6 -7.47 -10.09 19.17
CA LEU A 6 -7.12 -10.97 18.08
C LEU A 6 -7.21 -10.13 16.80
N LEU A 7 -6.05 -9.62 16.35
CA LEU A 7 -5.91 -8.88 15.10
C LEU A 7 -6.14 -9.89 13.96
N PHE A 8 -7.39 -10.04 13.52
CA PHE A 8 -7.68 -10.82 12.32
C PHE A 8 -7.22 -10.00 11.12
N LEU A 9 -6.02 -10.31 10.64
CA LEU A 9 -5.48 -9.85 9.38
C LEU A 9 -6.24 -10.56 8.26
N LEU A 10 -7.47 -10.10 7.98
CA LEU A 10 -8.31 -10.73 6.98
C LEU A 10 -7.82 -10.29 5.59
N LEU A 11 -7.42 -11.28 4.80
CA LEU A 11 -6.82 -11.07 3.50
C LEU A 11 -7.81 -10.37 2.54
N ILE A 12 -7.59 -9.10 2.20
CA ILE A 12 -8.03 -8.56 0.89
C ILE A 12 -7.11 -9.12 -0.22
N ALA A 13 -6.88 -10.43 -0.22
CA ALA A 13 -6.29 -11.18 -1.34
C ALA A 13 -7.29 -12.19 -1.91
N CYS A 14 -8.37 -12.52 -1.17
CA CYS A 14 -9.48 -13.34 -1.69
C CYS A 14 -10.58 -12.50 -2.36
N ILE A 15 -10.40 -11.18 -2.49
CA ILE A 15 -11.36 -10.25 -3.13
C ILE A 15 -10.92 -9.94 -4.59
N VAL A 16 -10.19 -10.86 -5.22
CA VAL A 16 -10.11 -10.87 -6.69
C VAL A 16 -11.18 -11.87 -7.15
N PRO A 17 -12.30 -11.42 -7.73
CA PRO A 17 -13.23 -12.36 -8.32
C PRO A 17 -12.47 -13.15 -9.38
N LYS A 18 -12.42 -14.48 -9.26
CA LYS A 18 -12.20 -15.33 -10.42
C LYS A 18 -13.33 -14.97 -11.39
N LEU A 19 -13.04 -14.15 -12.41
CA LEU A 19 -13.97 -13.88 -13.49
C LEU A 19 -14.23 -15.20 -14.22
N ARG A 20 -15.19 -15.98 -13.74
CA ARG A 20 -15.93 -16.91 -14.57
C ARG A 20 -16.92 -16.06 -15.35
N ALA A 21 -16.80 -16.13 -16.67
CA ALA A 21 -17.80 -15.61 -17.59
C ALA A 21 -19.12 -16.37 -17.36
N GLN A 22 -19.95 -15.84 -16.47
CA GLN A 22 -21.38 -16.11 -16.41
C GLN A 22 -22.07 -14.76 -16.35
N GLY A 23 -23.09 -14.60 -17.20
CA GLY A 23 -23.62 -13.31 -17.66
C GLY A 23 -23.93 -12.34 -16.52
N LEU A 24 -23.27 -11.18 -16.58
CA LEU A 24 -23.64 -10.01 -15.81
C LEU A 24 -25.04 -9.56 -16.27
N ALA A 25 -26.05 -9.80 -15.43
CA ALA A 25 -27.02 -8.74 -15.24
C ALA A 25 -26.21 -7.56 -14.69
N ALA A 26 -25.83 -6.63 -15.57
CA ALA A 26 -25.08 -5.45 -15.17
C ALA A 26 -25.92 -4.72 -14.12
N ASP A 27 -25.48 -4.75 -12.88
CA ASP A 27 -26.16 -4.08 -11.78
C ASP A 27 -26.04 -2.57 -12.02
N THR A 28 -27.06 -1.97 -12.64
CA THR A 28 -27.02 -0.59 -13.15
C THR A 28 -27.07 0.46 -12.05
N ALA A 29 -27.27 0.07 -10.79
CA ALA A 29 -27.40 1.00 -9.68
C ALA A 29 -26.09 1.75 -9.36
N PHE A 30 -24.93 1.15 -9.68
CA PHE A 30 -23.63 1.76 -9.42
C PHE A 30 -22.70 1.72 -10.63
N ARG A 31 -21.92 2.79 -10.77
CA ARG A 31 -20.73 2.82 -11.62
C ARG A 31 -19.50 2.62 -10.73
N PHE A 32 -19.01 1.39 -10.66
CA PHE A 32 -17.75 1.04 -9.98
C PHE A 32 -16.56 1.51 -10.83
N THR A 33 -16.32 2.82 -10.84
CA THR A 33 -15.31 3.46 -11.71
C THR A 33 -14.20 4.16 -10.93
N HIS A 34 -14.36 4.33 -9.62
CA HIS A 34 -13.38 5.04 -8.80
C HIS A 34 -12.32 4.06 -8.31
N ARG A 35 -11.04 4.40 -8.49
CA ARG A 35 -9.97 3.65 -7.83
C ARG A 35 -10.06 3.87 -6.32
N ILE A 36 -9.93 2.80 -5.54
CA ILE A 36 -10.02 2.89 -4.09
C ILE A 36 -8.97 3.85 -3.50
N SER A 37 -7.77 3.89 -4.07
CA SER A 37 -6.72 4.81 -3.65
C SER A 37 -7.04 6.28 -3.92
N ARG A 38 -8.03 6.58 -4.77
CA ARG A 38 -8.52 7.95 -5.04
C ARG A 38 -9.80 8.28 -4.28
N SER A 39 -10.27 7.38 -3.41
CA SER A 39 -11.57 7.47 -2.73
C SER A 39 -11.45 7.67 -1.22
N VAL A 40 -10.27 8.10 -0.74
CA VAL A 40 -10.00 8.36 0.69
C VAL A 40 -10.94 9.45 1.21
N ASN A 41 -11.34 9.35 2.48
CA ASN A 41 -12.27 10.25 3.17
C ASN A 41 -13.68 10.26 2.55
N ASN A 42 -14.14 9.10 2.09
CA ASN A 42 -15.48 8.92 1.55
C ASN A 42 -16.11 7.62 2.03
N TRP A 43 -17.44 7.61 2.03
CA TRP A 43 -18.23 6.38 2.05
C TRP A 43 -18.11 5.68 0.71
N ILE A 44 -17.59 4.46 0.71
CA ILE A 44 -17.37 3.66 -0.49
C ILE A 44 -18.17 2.36 -0.45
N VAL A 45 -18.48 1.87 -1.65
CA VAL A 45 -19.20 0.61 -1.89
C VAL A 45 -18.35 -0.30 -2.75
N PHE A 46 -18.25 -1.57 -2.34
CA PHE A 46 -17.67 -2.62 -3.16
C PHE A 46 -18.76 -3.34 -3.97
N PRO A 47 -18.41 -3.95 -5.12
CA PRO A 47 -19.32 -4.85 -5.82
C PRO A 47 -19.86 -5.96 -4.91
N LYS A 48 -21.06 -6.46 -5.20
CA LYS A 48 -21.65 -7.61 -4.50
C LYS A 48 -20.69 -8.81 -4.55
N GLN A 49 -20.64 -9.56 -3.47
CA GLN A 49 -19.92 -10.83 -3.42
C GLN A 49 -20.83 -11.96 -3.89
N ALA A 50 -20.26 -13.01 -4.49
CA ALA A 50 -21.06 -14.11 -5.06
C ALA A 50 -21.98 -14.79 -4.03
N ASP A 51 -21.55 -14.85 -2.77
CA ASP A 51 -22.25 -15.54 -1.69
C ASP A 51 -23.21 -14.61 -0.92
N ILE A 52 -23.16 -13.31 -1.16
CA ILE A 52 -23.97 -12.30 -0.47
C ILE A 52 -24.58 -11.38 -1.53
N ASP A 53 -25.88 -11.54 -1.79
CA ASP A 53 -26.65 -10.61 -2.65
C ASP A 53 -26.91 -9.28 -1.94
N ALA A 54 -25.84 -8.58 -1.56
CA ALA A 54 -25.84 -7.27 -0.94
C ALA A 54 -24.50 -6.56 -1.17
N TYR A 55 -24.53 -5.24 -1.12
CA TYR A 55 -23.38 -4.37 -1.28
C TYR A 55 -22.72 -4.09 0.06
N PRO A 56 -21.44 -4.48 0.29
CA PRO A 56 -20.69 -4.01 1.43
C PRO A 56 -20.33 -2.54 1.26
N PHE A 57 -20.51 -1.77 2.33
CA PHE A 57 -20.15 -0.36 2.36
C PHE A 57 -19.52 0.06 3.68
N GLY A 58 -18.74 1.13 3.63
CA GLY A 58 -17.97 1.59 4.76
C GLY A 58 -17.20 2.86 4.44
N TYR A 59 -16.49 3.37 5.43
CA TYR A 59 -15.72 4.61 5.29
C TYR A 59 -14.25 4.29 5.07
N LEU A 60 -13.67 4.83 3.99
CA LEU A 60 -12.25 4.68 3.69
C LEU A 60 -11.47 5.89 4.22
N TYR A 61 -10.40 5.64 4.97
CA TYR A 61 -9.52 6.68 5.48
C TYR A 61 -8.07 6.22 5.56
N ILE A 62 -7.14 7.14 5.83
CA ILE A 62 -5.75 6.81 6.13
C ILE A 62 -5.52 7.05 7.63
N ASP A 63 -5.17 5.98 8.34
CA ASP A 63 -4.71 5.97 9.72
C ASP A 63 -3.18 6.19 9.74
N PRO A 64 -2.61 7.04 10.62
CA PRO A 64 -1.19 7.34 10.59
C PRO A 64 -0.32 6.11 10.87
N SER A 65 -0.82 5.18 11.68
CA SER A 65 -0.09 3.98 12.09
C SER A 65 -0.31 2.81 11.13
N SER A 66 -1.51 2.72 10.55
CA SER A 66 -1.99 1.53 9.83
C SER A 66 -2.10 1.75 8.31
N GLY A 67 -1.90 2.96 7.82
CA GLY A 67 -2.10 3.31 6.41
C GLY A 67 -3.58 3.29 6.03
N PHE A 68 -3.89 2.79 4.83
CA PHE A 68 -5.26 2.74 4.32
C PHE A 68 -6.14 1.77 5.12
N VAL A 69 -7.20 2.30 5.73
CA VAL A 69 -8.19 1.54 6.50
C VAL A 69 -9.58 1.73 5.91
N PHE A 70 -10.22 0.61 5.57
CA PHE A 70 -11.63 0.54 5.27
C PHE A 70 -12.39 0.10 6.53
N ASN A 71 -13.19 1.00 7.11
CA ASN A 71 -14.08 0.68 8.21
C ASN A 71 -15.44 0.23 7.66
N LEU A 72 -15.70 -1.08 7.70
CA LEU A 72 -16.96 -1.66 7.24
C LEU A 72 -18.11 -1.21 8.17
N GLU A 73 -19.15 -0.63 7.58
CA GLU A 73 -20.33 -0.10 8.27
C GLU A 73 -21.54 -1.03 8.13
N GLY A 74 -21.61 -1.77 7.02
CA GLY A 74 -22.63 -2.79 6.85
C GLY A 74 -22.86 -3.16 5.40
N PHE A 75 -24.09 -3.59 5.14
CA PHE A 75 -24.52 -4.06 3.84
C PHE A 75 -25.87 -3.45 3.47
N PHE A 76 -26.11 -3.21 2.19
CA PHE A 76 -27.42 -2.78 1.69
C PHE A 76 -27.77 -3.44 0.36
N LYS A 77 -29.06 -3.41 0.00
CA LYS A 77 -29.56 -3.74 -1.34
C LYS A 77 -30.15 -2.50 -1.99
N THR A 78 -30.33 -2.53 -3.30
CA THR A 78 -31.06 -1.49 -4.04
C THR A 78 -32.44 -2.01 -4.40
N ASP A 79 -33.47 -1.18 -4.25
CA ASP A 79 -34.80 -1.51 -4.80
C ASP A 79 -34.85 -1.26 -6.31
N GLY A 80 -35.95 -1.68 -6.96
CA GLY A 80 -36.16 -1.47 -8.40
C GLY A 80 -36.31 -0.01 -8.84
N ARG A 81 -36.22 0.96 -7.90
CA ARG A 81 -36.26 2.41 -8.14
C ARG A 81 -34.93 3.10 -7.79
N GLY A 82 -33.91 2.33 -7.40
CA GLY A 82 -32.58 2.85 -7.06
C GLY A 82 -32.41 3.32 -5.62
N ARG A 83 -33.40 3.12 -4.74
CA ARG A 83 -33.26 3.45 -3.30
C ARG A 83 -32.47 2.39 -2.57
N PHE A 84 -31.68 2.79 -1.59
CA PHE A 84 -30.87 1.89 -0.79
C PHE A 84 -31.68 1.38 0.40
N ILE A 85 -31.59 0.08 0.64
CA ILE A 85 -32.25 -0.62 1.74
C ILE A 85 -31.15 -1.28 2.57
N ARG A 86 -30.78 -0.65 3.68
CA ARG A 86 -29.79 -1.20 4.61
C ARG A 86 -30.27 -2.53 5.20
N ILE A 87 -29.39 -3.53 5.18
CA ILE A 87 -29.65 -4.83 5.78
C ILE A 87 -29.35 -4.73 7.28
N LYS A 88 -30.41 -4.70 8.09
CA LYS A 88 -30.34 -4.75 9.55
C LYS A 88 -30.10 -6.19 10.02
N GLN A 89 -28.95 -6.76 9.70
CA GLN A 89 -28.50 -7.98 10.39
C GLN A 89 -27.92 -7.58 11.76
N LYS A 90 -28.01 -8.48 12.75
CA LYS A 90 -27.15 -8.41 13.95
C LYS A 90 -25.70 -8.66 13.51
N ILE A 91 -25.10 -7.71 12.79
CA ILE A 91 -23.64 -7.56 12.84
C ILE A 91 -23.39 -7.36 14.33
N ASN A 92 -22.62 -8.25 14.95
CA ASN A 92 -22.31 -8.13 16.36
C ASN A 92 -21.79 -6.70 16.57
N GLU A 93 -22.57 -5.85 17.25
CA GLU A 93 -22.30 -4.40 17.41
C GLU A 93 -20.90 -4.17 18.04
N ALA A 94 -20.33 -5.21 18.65
CA ALA A 94 -18.99 -5.30 19.18
C ALA A 94 -17.85 -5.34 18.14
N THR A 95 -18.11 -5.47 16.83
CA THR A 95 -17.05 -5.58 15.81
C THR A 95 -17.24 -4.60 14.66
N HIS A 96 -16.80 -3.35 14.87
CA HIS A 96 -16.38 -2.50 13.77
C HIS A 96 -15.21 -3.21 13.06
N GLN A 97 -15.47 -3.79 11.89
CA GLN A 97 -14.45 -4.55 11.17
C GLN A 97 -13.64 -3.56 10.32
N ARG A 98 -12.43 -3.25 10.81
CA ARG A 98 -11.45 -2.43 10.12
C ARG A 98 -10.55 -3.32 9.29
N TYR A 99 -10.46 -3.02 8.00
CA TYR A 99 -9.63 -3.75 7.05
C TYR A 99 -8.54 -2.87 6.49
N MET A 100 -7.30 -3.33 6.60
CA MET A 100 -6.16 -2.66 5.96
C MET A 100 -6.16 -2.99 4.46
N LEU A 101 -5.98 -1.98 3.61
CA LEU A 101 -5.73 -2.24 2.19
C LEU A 101 -4.36 -2.89 2.02
N LYS A 102 -4.34 -3.91 1.17
CA LYS A 102 -3.11 -4.60 0.83
C LYS A 102 -2.35 -3.90 -0.28
N ARG A 103 -1.05 -4.20 -0.31
CA ARG A 103 -0.17 -4.00 -1.47
C ARG A 103 -0.87 -4.53 -2.74
N GLY A 104 -0.97 -3.69 -3.77
CA GLY A 104 -1.60 -4.06 -5.05
C GLY A 104 -3.12 -3.90 -5.11
N ALA A 105 -3.78 -3.48 -4.02
CA ALA A 105 -5.22 -3.21 -4.02
C ALA A 105 -5.60 -1.82 -4.55
N GLN A 106 -4.63 -0.95 -4.84
CA GLN A 106 -4.83 0.47 -5.20
C GLN A 106 -5.73 0.69 -6.42
N LYS A 107 -5.76 -0.27 -7.36
CA LYS A 107 -6.59 -0.22 -8.57
C LYS A 107 -8.00 -0.80 -8.39
N THR A 108 -8.33 -1.33 -7.21
CA THR A 108 -9.66 -1.88 -6.93
C THR A 108 -10.71 -0.82 -7.22
N LEU A 109 -11.73 -1.18 -7.99
CA LEU A 109 -12.79 -0.27 -8.38
C LEU A 109 -13.92 -0.30 -7.36
N VAL A 110 -14.31 0.88 -6.91
CA VAL A 110 -15.37 1.13 -5.93
C VAL A 110 -16.34 2.18 -6.46
N ALA A 111 -17.51 2.26 -5.86
CA ALA A 111 -18.43 3.39 -6.02
C ALA A 111 -18.38 4.28 -4.78
N ILE A 112 -18.60 5.58 -4.95
CA ILE A 112 -18.73 6.53 -3.83
C ILE A 112 -20.22 6.74 -3.57
N ILE A 113 -20.61 6.70 -2.30
CA ILE A 113 -21.99 6.98 -1.89
C ILE A 113 -22.23 8.48 -1.97
N ASN A 114 -23.22 8.89 -2.77
CA ASN A 114 -23.71 10.27 -2.79
C ASN A 114 -24.46 10.55 -1.48
N SER A 115 -24.32 11.76 -0.95
CA SER A 115 -24.99 12.21 0.26
C SER A 115 -26.51 12.05 0.25
N ASP A 116 -27.13 12.02 -0.94
CA ASP A 116 -28.57 11.79 -1.11
C ASP A 116 -29.04 10.44 -0.51
N HIS A 117 -28.13 9.47 -0.39
CA HIS A 117 -28.42 8.15 0.18
C HIS A 117 -28.07 8.01 1.66
N ASN A 118 -27.62 9.08 2.32
CA ASN A 118 -27.20 9.02 3.72
C ASN A 118 -28.35 8.65 4.67
N GLU A 119 -29.54 9.23 4.46
CA GLU A 119 -30.73 8.89 5.25
C GLU A 119 -31.19 7.45 5.01
N GLU A 120 -31.12 6.98 3.77
CA GLU A 120 -31.47 5.59 3.39
C GLU A 120 -30.57 4.55 4.07
N LEU A 121 -29.32 4.91 4.33
CA LEU A 121 -28.31 4.08 4.98
C LEU A 121 -28.15 4.35 6.47
N ASP A 122 -28.86 5.32 7.04
CA ASP A 122 -28.71 5.73 8.44
C ASP A 122 -27.24 6.04 8.79
N ILE A 123 -26.61 6.91 7.97
CA ILE A 123 -25.23 7.36 8.15
C ILE A 123 -25.14 8.89 8.09
N TYR A 124 -24.12 9.44 8.76
CA TYR A 124 -23.73 10.83 8.58
C TYR A 124 -22.81 10.99 7.37
N PRO A 125 -22.82 12.14 6.65
CA PRO A 125 -21.90 12.39 5.54
C PRO A 125 -20.44 12.13 5.88
N ARG A 126 -20.06 12.45 7.13
CA ARG A 126 -18.77 12.14 7.73
C ARG A 126 -19.01 11.51 9.10
N PRO A 127 -18.43 10.34 9.41
CA PRO A 127 -18.61 9.72 10.72
C PRO A 127 -17.99 10.56 11.84
N ALA A 128 -18.68 10.74 12.96
CA ALA A 128 -18.15 11.52 14.11
C ALA A 128 -16.86 10.90 14.69
N TRP A 129 -16.75 9.57 14.69
CA TRP A 129 -15.54 8.89 15.17
C TRP A 129 -14.31 9.17 14.28
N PHE A 130 -14.52 9.57 13.01
CA PHE A 130 -13.43 9.85 12.09
C PHE A 130 -12.62 11.07 12.52
N ASP A 131 -13.20 12.01 13.28
CA ASP A 131 -12.49 13.19 13.77
C ASP A 131 -11.32 12.83 14.70
N ASN A 132 -11.39 11.69 15.40
CA ASN A 132 -10.28 11.17 16.20
C ASN A 132 -9.10 10.68 15.35
N TYR A 133 -9.36 10.30 14.10
CA TYR A 133 -8.35 9.86 13.12
C TYR A 133 -7.96 10.99 12.17
N ASN A 134 -8.79 12.02 12.05
CA ASN A 134 -8.59 13.18 11.21
C ASN A 134 -8.14 14.38 12.04
N THR A 135 -7.06 14.20 12.80
CA THR A 135 -6.38 15.27 13.55
C THR A 135 -5.44 16.10 12.68
N TYR A 136 -5.47 15.89 11.37
CA TYR A 136 -4.46 16.36 10.44
C TYR A 136 -4.60 17.84 10.06
N THR A 137 -3.46 18.50 10.03
CA THR A 137 -3.21 19.78 9.36
C THR A 137 -2.31 19.55 8.15
N ASP A 138 -2.37 20.44 7.15
CA ASP A 138 -1.55 20.41 5.93
C ASP A 138 -0.07 20.70 6.27
N THR A 139 0.56 19.70 6.91
CA THR A 139 1.91 19.75 7.43
C THR A 139 2.80 18.81 6.64
N LEU A 140 4.08 19.14 6.62
CA LEU A 140 5.11 18.32 5.98
C LEU A 140 5.09 16.86 6.44
N VAL A 141 4.93 16.63 7.75
CA VAL A 141 4.85 15.29 8.35
C VAL A 141 3.66 14.53 7.79
N HIS A 142 2.49 15.18 7.71
CA HIS A 142 1.29 14.57 7.14
C HIS A 142 1.49 14.17 5.67
N CYS A 143 2.12 15.02 4.84
CA CYS A 143 2.44 14.68 3.47
C CYS A 143 3.33 13.42 3.37
N ILE A 144 4.33 13.30 4.25
CA ILE A 144 5.25 12.15 4.30
C ILE A 144 4.51 10.87 4.71
N ASP A 145 3.71 10.92 5.77
CA ASP A 145 2.93 9.77 6.24
C ASP A 145 1.94 9.27 5.18
N TRP A 146 1.28 10.20 4.48
CA TRP A 146 0.37 9.85 3.39
C TRP A 146 1.11 9.23 2.22
N ALA A 147 2.22 9.84 1.79
CA ALA A 147 3.01 9.29 0.69
C ALA A 147 3.54 7.89 1.00
N LYS A 148 3.96 7.63 2.24
CA LYS A 148 4.30 6.30 2.72
C LYS A 148 3.13 5.33 2.58
N ALA A 149 1.94 5.68 3.07
CA ALA A 149 0.75 4.85 2.94
C ALA A 149 0.39 4.54 1.47
N TYR A 150 0.57 5.51 0.57
CA TYR A 150 0.38 5.31 -0.87
C TYR A 150 1.46 4.41 -1.49
N ASN A 151 2.72 4.56 -1.09
CA ASN A 151 3.82 3.68 -1.53
C ASN A 151 3.57 2.22 -1.09
N ASP A 152 3.10 2.01 0.13
CA ASP A 152 2.81 0.68 0.67
C ASP A 152 1.74 -0.07 -0.13
N ILE A 153 0.72 0.64 -0.63
CA ILE A 153 -0.30 0.05 -1.53
C ILE A 153 0.11 0.04 -3.02
N LYS A 154 1.34 0.43 -3.35
CA LYS A 154 1.91 0.55 -4.72
C LYS A 154 1.23 1.60 -5.60
N ASP A 155 0.82 2.71 -5.01
CA ASP A 155 0.35 3.91 -5.73
C ASP A 155 1.41 5.01 -5.67
N GLY A 156 2.57 4.74 -6.29
CA GLY A 156 3.66 5.71 -6.36
C GLY A 156 3.29 7.00 -7.10
N GLU A 157 2.27 6.98 -7.96
CA GLU A 157 1.77 8.18 -8.65
C GLU A 157 1.27 9.23 -7.64
N MET A 158 0.49 8.81 -6.63
CA MET A 158 0.07 9.75 -5.58
C MET A 158 1.19 10.13 -4.65
N ALA A 159 2.03 9.18 -4.26
CA ALA A 159 3.14 9.49 -3.37
C ALA A 159 4.05 10.58 -3.99
N VAL A 160 4.33 10.50 -5.29
CA VAL A 160 5.01 11.59 -6.03
C VAL A 160 4.19 12.87 -6.02
N ALA A 161 2.89 12.81 -6.30
CA ALA A 161 2.04 14.00 -6.35
C ALA A 161 2.02 14.77 -5.01
N ILE A 162 1.97 14.03 -3.89
CA ILE A 162 1.96 14.57 -2.53
C ILE A 162 3.31 15.19 -2.16
N LEU A 163 4.43 14.50 -2.45
CA LEU A 163 5.75 14.94 -1.97
C LEU A 163 6.45 15.96 -2.87
N LYS A 164 6.03 16.11 -4.13
CA LYS A 164 6.74 16.98 -5.09
C LYS A 164 6.79 18.45 -4.69
N ALA A 165 5.73 18.99 -4.08
CA ALA A 165 5.72 20.37 -3.59
C ALA A 165 6.52 20.52 -2.28
N PRO A 166 6.28 19.68 -1.24
CA PRO A 166 7.12 19.64 -0.04
C PRO A 166 8.63 19.55 -0.30
N TYR A 167 9.05 18.69 -1.23
CA TYR A 167 10.46 18.52 -1.59
C TYR A 167 11.14 19.80 -2.07
N LYS A 168 10.41 20.66 -2.78
CA LYS A 168 10.94 21.94 -3.28
C LYS A 168 11.19 22.96 -2.16
N ILE A 169 10.49 22.81 -1.03
CA ILE A 169 10.53 23.76 0.08
C ILE A 169 11.55 23.28 1.12
N THR A 170 11.49 22.00 1.49
CA THR A 170 12.34 21.39 2.52
C THR A 170 12.86 20.03 2.04
N PRO A 171 13.86 20.01 1.14
CA PRO A 171 14.30 18.76 0.50
C PRO A 171 14.81 17.73 1.50
N HIS A 172 15.56 18.13 2.53
CA HIS A 172 16.18 17.23 3.51
C HIS A 172 15.33 16.99 4.76
N ALA A 173 14.01 17.17 4.66
CA ALA A 173 13.13 16.82 5.76
C ALA A 173 13.20 15.31 6.05
N PRO A 174 13.32 14.89 7.32
CA PRO A 174 13.43 13.47 7.67
C PRO A 174 12.33 12.62 7.02
N GLY A 175 12.72 11.53 6.35
CA GLY A 175 11.81 10.59 5.68
C GLY A 175 11.31 11.02 4.30
N LEU A 176 11.35 12.31 3.95
CA LEU A 176 10.78 12.81 2.70
C LEU A 176 11.49 12.24 1.46
N GLU A 177 12.82 12.34 1.40
CA GLU A 177 13.59 11.91 0.24
C GLU A 177 13.53 10.39 0.06
N LEU A 178 13.45 9.65 1.16
CA LEU A 178 13.25 8.20 1.14
C LEU A 178 11.93 7.84 0.47
N GLU A 179 10.81 8.40 0.95
CA GLU A 179 9.50 8.09 0.38
C GLU A 179 9.36 8.61 -1.06
N LEU A 180 10.02 9.72 -1.41
CA LEU A 180 10.03 10.24 -2.78
C LEU A 180 10.85 9.35 -3.72
N ALA A 181 12.02 8.87 -3.30
CA ALA A 181 12.83 7.93 -4.07
C ALA A 181 12.07 6.60 -4.30
N ARG A 182 11.46 6.06 -3.24
CA ARG A 182 10.59 4.88 -3.31
C ARG A 182 9.41 5.07 -4.26
N ALA A 183 8.78 6.25 -4.22
CA ALA A 183 7.68 6.59 -5.12
C ALA A 183 8.15 6.65 -6.59
N TYR A 184 9.29 7.28 -6.86
CA TYR A 184 9.89 7.34 -8.20
C TYR A 184 10.25 5.95 -8.74
N ASN A 185 10.82 5.08 -7.91
CA ASN A 185 11.04 3.67 -8.25
C ASN A 185 9.72 2.97 -8.61
N GLY A 186 8.68 3.16 -7.79
CA GLY A 186 7.35 2.58 -8.02
C GLY A 186 6.72 2.99 -9.35
N VAL A 187 6.99 4.21 -9.84
CA VAL A 187 6.53 4.70 -11.16
C VAL A 187 7.59 4.59 -12.25
N LYS A 188 8.66 3.82 -12.03
CA LYS A 188 9.75 3.56 -12.99
C LYS A 188 10.50 4.81 -13.47
N ARG A 189 10.48 5.88 -12.68
CA ARG A 189 11.26 7.10 -12.91
C ARG A 189 12.64 6.95 -12.24
N PHE A 190 13.41 5.98 -12.70
CA PHE A 190 14.64 5.56 -12.02
C PHE A 190 15.71 6.65 -11.97
N ASP A 191 15.86 7.48 -13.00
CA ASP A 191 16.83 8.58 -12.97
C ASP A 191 16.47 9.63 -11.91
N ASP A 192 15.18 9.88 -11.67
CA ASP A 192 14.72 10.76 -10.59
C ASP A 192 14.93 10.11 -9.21
N ALA A 193 14.70 8.81 -9.08
CA ALA A 193 14.97 8.06 -7.85
C ALA A 193 16.45 8.10 -7.48
N ILE A 194 17.34 7.86 -8.45
CA ILE A 194 18.81 7.95 -8.28
C ILE A 194 19.17 9.35 -7.79
N LYS A 195 18.72 10.40 -8.49
CA LYS A 195 19.05 11.79 -8.15
C LYS A 195 18.64 12.16 -6.72
N VAL A 196 17.43 11.79 -6.31
CA VAL A 196 16.92 12.08 -4.97
C VAL A 196 17.67 11.28 -3.92
N ALA A 197 17.88 9.98 -4.13
CA ALA A 197 18.54 9.12 -3.15
C ALA A 197 20.03 9.48 -2.97
N GLU A 198 20.75 9.79 -4.06
CA GLU A 198 22.14 10.27 -3.99
C GLU A 198 22.25 11.58 -3.21
N ALA A 199 21.35 12.54 -3.47
CA ALA A 199 21.31 13.80 -2.72
C ALA A 199 21.03 13.57 -1.24
N ALA A 200 20.08 12.69 -0.91
CA ALA A 200 19.72 12.36 0.46
C ALA A 200 20.89 11.71 1.22
N LEU A 201 21.64 10.81 0.57
CA LEU A 201 22.78 10.11 1.18
C LEU A 201 23.96 11.05 1.51
N LEU A 202 24.05 12.24 0.92
CA LEU A 202 25.04 13.26 1.32
C LEU A 202 24.76 13.80 2.73
N TYR A 203 23.49 13.79 3.17
CA TYR A 203 23.06 14.33 4.46
C TYR A 203 22.68 13.24 5.47
N ASN A 204 22.18 12.10 4.99
CA ASN A 204 21.72 10.99 5.80
C ASN A 204 22.34 9.66 5.32
N TYR A 205 23.68 9.58 5.38
CA TYR A 205 24.44 8.40 4.96
C TYR A 205 24.17 7.16 5.83
N GLY A 206 23.53 7.31 6.99
CA GLY A 206 23.24 6.24 7.95
C GLY A 206 21.91 5.54 7.75
N GLU A 207 21.12 5.91 6.74
CA GLU A 207 19.79 5.34 6.47
C GLU A 207 19.87 4.19 5.43
N PRO A 208 19.78 2.91 5.84
CA PRO A 208 19.93 1.78 4.93
C PRO A 208 18.85 1.72 3.84
N LEU A 209 17.65 2.22 4.12
CA LEU A 209 16.56 2.22 3.15
C LEU A 209 16.85 3.11 1.93
N LEU A 210 17.63 4.17 2.08
CA LEU A 210 18.05 5.00 0.93
C LEU A 210 18.98 4.22 -0.02
N TYR A 211 19.89 3.40 0.51
CA TYR A 211 20.73 2.53 -0.31
C TYR A 211 19.89 1.46 -1.03
N LYS A 212 18.86 0.93 -0.36
CA LYS A 212 17.91 0.00 -0.98
C LYS A 212 17.23 0.63 -2.20
N GLU A 213 16.69 1.84 -2.05
CA GLU A 213 16.00 2.52 -3.15
C GLU A 213 16.97 2.95 -4.26
N LEU A 214 18.17 3.42 -3.92
CA LEU A 214 19.20 3.79 -4.89
C LEU A 214 19.68 2.57 -5.71
N GLY A 215 20.03 1.48 -5.03
CA GLY A 215 20.55 0.28 -5.70
C GLY A 215 19.48 -0.36 -6.60
N PHE A 216 18.21 -0.37 -6.18
CA PHE A 216 17.11 -0.83 -7.03
C PHE A 216 16.99 0.02 -8.32
N ALA A 217 17.10 1.34 -8.19
CA ALA A 217 17.05 2.25 -9.34
C ALA A 217 18.25 2.04 -10.28
N GLN A 218 19.46 1.89 -9.74
CA GLN A 218 20.69 1.61 -10.49
C GLN A 218 20.60 0.27 -11.25
N LEU A 219 20.12 -0.81 -10.60
CA LEU A 219 19.88 -2.10 -11.27
C LEU A 219 18.88 -1.96 -12.42
N SER A 220 17.80 -1.22 -12.20
CA SER A 220 16.79 -0.95 -13.24
C SER A 220 17.33 -0.15 -14.43
N LYS A 221 18.45 0.56 -14.24
CA LYS A 221 19.21 1.24 -15.28
C LYS A 221 20.36 0.40 -15.86
N GLY A 222 20.52 -0.86 -15.44
CA GLY A 222 21.58 -1.75 -15.88
C GLY A 222 22.96 -1.44 -15.28
N ARG A 223 23.02 -0.58 -14.25
CA ARG A 223 24.26 -0.16 -13.58
C ARG A 223 24.62 -1.14 -12.46
N LEU A 224 24.94 -2.37 -12.85
CA LEU A 224 25.15 -3.48 -11.92
C LEU A 224 26.27 -3.23 -10.91
N ASN A 225 27.42 -2.70 -11.35
CA ASN A 225 28.55 -2.45 -10.46
C ASN A 225 28.24 -1.37 -9.42
N GLU A 226 27.59 -0.26 -9.84
CA GLU A 226 27.16 0.81 -8.92
C GLU A 226 26.15 0.29 -7.89
N ALA A 227 25.20 -0.55 -8.32
CA ALA A 227 24.23 -1.17 -7.42
C ALA A 227 24.86 -2.15 -6.43
N LEU A 228 25.87 -2.92 -6.87
CA LEU A 228 26.62 -3.83 -6.01
C LEU A 228 27.30 -3.04 -4.87
N ASP A 229 27.98 -1.94 -5.20
CA ASP A 229 28.64 -1.09 -4.20
C ASP A 229 27.61 -0.44 -3.27
N THR A 230 26.51 0.06 -3.83
CA THR A 230 25.42 0.71 -3.08
C THR A 230 24.75 -0.25 -2.10
N PHE A 231 24.37 -1.45 -2.55
CA PHE A 231 23.77 -2.44 -1.66
C PHE A 231 24.75 -2.95 -0.63
N ASN A 232 26.03 -3.17 -0.98
CA ASN A 232 27.04 -3.54 0.01
C ASN A 232 27.19 -2.48 1.11
N ALA A 233 27.10 -1.20 0.77
CA ALA A 233 27.10 -0.12 1.76
C ALA A 233 25.83 -0.17 2.65
N GLY A 234 24.64 -0.28 2.06
CA GLY A 234 23.38 -0.38 2.80
C GLY A 234 23.32 -1.60 3.73
N ILE A 235 23.70 -2.77 3.23
CA ILE A 235 23.74 -4.05 3.96
C ILE A 235 24.64 -3.98 5.20
N LYS A 236 25.75 -3.21 5.16
CA LYS A 236 26.65 -3.01 6.31
C LYS A 236 26.03 -2.12 7.40
N LEU A 237 25.09 -1.27 7.04
CA LEU A 237 24.40 -0.37 7.96
C LEU A 237 23.15 -1.02 8.58
N CYS A 238 22.59 -2.04 7.95
CA CYS A 238 21.43 -2.77 8.48
C CYS A 238 21.72 -3.41 9.84
N ASP A 239 20.82 -3.19 10.79
CA ASP A 239 20.79 -3.93 12.04
C ASP A 239 19.87 -5.17 11.98
N ARG A 240 19.66 -5.84 13.12
CA ARG A 240 18.84 -7.07 13.20
C ARG A 240 17.36 -6.83 12.88
N THR A 241 16.86 -5.61 13.06
CA THR A 241 15.48 -5.24 12.75
C THR A 241 15.25 -5.04 11.26
N GLN A 242 16.33 -4.87 10.49
CA GLN A 242 16.31 -4.62 9.05
C GLN A 242 16.72 -5.85 8.22
N ALA A 243 16.44 -7.04 8.75
CA ALA A 243 16.80 -8.30 8.11
C ALA A 243 16.04 -8.51 6.79
N GLU A 244 14.79 -8.05 6.71
CA GLU A 244 13.96 -8.10 5.50
C GLU A 244 14.54 -7.20 4.39
N GLU A 245 14.92 -5.96 4.72
CA GLU A 245 15.58 -5.04 3.77
C GLU A 245 16.89 -5.62 3.24
N LYS A 246 17.67 -6.24 4.13
CA LYS A 246 18.94 -6.88 3.79
C LYS A 246 18.72 -8.04 2.80
N ALA A 247 17.71 -8.86 3.06
CA ALA A 247 17.30 -9.94 2.17
C ALA A 247 16.76 -9.43 0.83
N GLU A 248 15.98 -8.36 0.81
CA GLU A 248 15.45 -7.75 -0.41
C GLU A 248 16.57 -7.21 -1.32
N MET A 249 17.56 -6.51 -0.74
CA MET A 249 18.74 -6.06 -1.48
C MET A 249 19.50 -7.24 -2.10
N ALA A 250 19.69 -8.32 -1.35
CA ALA A 250 20.36 -9.51 -1.85
C ALA A 250 19.55 -10.24 -2.95
N MET A 251 18.23 -10.34 -2.79
CA MET A 251 17.34 -10.93 -3.78
C MET A 251 17.37 -10.14 -5.09
N ASN A 252 17.39 -8.81 -5.03
CA ASN A 252 17.49 -7.95 -6.22
C ASN A 252 18.80 -8.17 -7.00
N MET A 253 19.92 -8.37 -6.30
CA MET A 253 21.19 -8.76 -6.93
C MET A 253 21.10 -10.13 -7.58
N ALA A 254 20.57 -11.13 -6.87
CA ALA A 254 20.42 -12.48 -7.39
C ALA A 254 19.57 -12.49 -8.67
N ILE A 255 18.39 -11.85 -8.66
CA ILE A 255 17.51 -11.73 -9.85
C ILE A 255 18.27 -11.09 -11.02
N THR A 256 19.08 -10.07 -10.76
CA THR A 256 19.85 -9.41 -11.80
C THR A 256 20.93 -10.34 -12.37
N TYR A 257 21.70 -11.04 -11.54
CA TYR A 257 22.70 -12.00 -12.01
C TYR A 257 22.08 -13.16 -12.79
N ARG A 258 20.90 -13.64 -12.38
CA ARG A 258 20.11 -14.62 -13.15
C ARG A 258 19.80 -14.11 -14.55
N SER A 259 19.37 -12.84 -14.68
CA SER A 259 19.08 -12.23 -15.99
C SER A 259 20.32 -12.08 -16.89
N LYS A 260 21.53 -12.04 -16.30
CA LYS A 260 22.82 -11.98 -16.99
C LYS A 260 23.43 -13.35 -17.25
N ASN A 261 22.73 -14.43 -16.87
CA ASN A 261 23.22 -15.81 -16.94
C ASN A 261 24.51 -16.05 -16.13
N ASP A 262 24.74 -15.24 -15.09
CA ASP A 262 25.85 -15.41 -14.15
C ASP A 262 25.40 -16.32 -13.00
N LYS A 263 25.54 -17.63 -13.22
CA LYS A 263 25.05 -18.65 -12.29
C LYS A 263 25.78 -18.62 -10.94
N GLN A 264 27.06 -18.29 -10.93
CA GLN A 264 27.85 -18.30 -9.69
C GLN A 264 27.37 -17.19 -8.76
N ASN A 265 27.34 -15.95 -9.24
CA ASN A 265 26.89 -14.83 -8.43
C ASN A 265 25.38 -14.92 -8.10
N TYR A 266 24.57 -15.47 -9.01
CA TYR A 266 23.17 -15.76 -8.71
C TYR A 266 23.01 -16.62 -7.45
N LEU A 267 23.72 -17.76 -7.38
CA LEU A 267 23.60 -18.69 -6.26
C LEU A 267 24.10 -18.05 -4.96
N GLU A 268 25.24 -17.36 -5.00
CA GLU A 268 25.81 -16.68 -3.84
C GLU A 268 24.85 -15.63 -3.26
N TRP A 269 24.31 -14.75 -4.10
CA TRP A 269 23.37 -13.72 -3.66
C TRP A 269 22.01 -14.29 -3.23
N MET A 270 21.60 -15.41 -3.81
CA MET A 270 20.40 -16.13 -3.38
C MET A 270 20.56 -16.73 -1.98
N ASP A 271 21.74 -17.28 -1.67
CA ASP A 271 22.05 -17.80 -0.33
C ASP A 271 22.02 -16.68 0.72
N PHE A 272 22.57 -15.50 0.40
CA PHE A 272 22.46 -14.33 1.27
C PHE A 272 21.00 -13.90 1.50
N ALA A 273 20.20 -13.85 0.43
CA ALA A 273 18.79 -13.48 0.52
C ALA A 273 18.02 -14.44 1.45
N ARG A 274 18.17 -15.76 1.25
CA ARG A 274 17.52 -16.79 2.08
C ARG A 274 18.01 -16.79 3.53
N ALA A 275 19.30 -16.52 3.75
CA ALA A 275 19.87 -16.48 5.10
C ALA A 275 19.36 -15.29 5.94
N TRP A 276 18.96 -14.18 5.29
CA TRP A 276 18.50 -12.98 5.99
C TRP A 276 16.99 -12.82 6.02
N ALA A 277 16.24 -13.49 5.13
CA ALA A 277 14.79 -13.39 5.04
C ALA A 277 14.10 -13.87 6.33
N PRO A 278 13.34 -13.01 7.04
CA PRO A 278 12.50 -13.47 8.14
C PRO A 278 11.42 -14.44 7.64
N HIS A 279 11.10 -15.49 8.40
CA HIS A 279 10.21 -16.57 7.95
C HIS A 279 8.84 -16.09 7.44
N ASP A 280 8.25 -15.08 8.08
CA ASP A 280 6.90 -14.56 7.76
C ASP A 280 6.95 -13.23 6.98
N SER A 281 8.04 -12.98 6.25
CA SER A 281 8.25 -11.74 5.48
C SER A 281 7.82 -11.88 4.01
N GLU A 282 7.57 -10.75 3.35
CA GLU A 282 7.20 -10.77 1.93
C GLU A 282 8.34 -11.31 1.05
N VAL A 283 9.58 -11.01 1.43
CA VAL A 283 10.76 -11.55 0.74
C VAL A 283 10.91 -13.06 0.91
N ALA A 284 10.54 -13.64 2.07
CA ALA A 284 10.54 -15.09 2.24
C ALA A 284 9.50 -15.76 1.34
N ASP A 285 8.28 -15.20 1.25
CA ASP A 285 7.25 -15.67 0.33
C ASP A 285 7.75 -15.65 -1.13
N MET A 286 8.33 -14.52 -1.56
CA MET A 286 8.89 -14.38 -2.92
C MET A 286 10.01 -15.40 -3.20
N LEU A 287 10.90 -15.65 -2.23
CA LEU A 287 12.00 -16.60 -2.38
C LEU A 287 11.55 -18.06 -2.44
N ASN A 288 10.38 -18.39 -1.86
CA ASN A 288 9.80 -19.73 -1.94
C ASN A 288 9.21 -20.04 -3.33
N ASP A 289 8.81 -19.00 -4.07
CA ASP A 289 8.25 -19.12 -5.42
C ASP A 289 9.32 -19.17 -6.54
N MET A 290 10.60 -18.92 -6.21
CA MET A 290 11.74 -18.79 -7.16
C MET A 290 12.55 -20.07 -7.38
#